data_AF-A0A523T699-F1
#
_entry.id   AF-A0A523T699-F1
#
_cell.length_a   1.000
_cell.length_b   1.000
_cell.length_c   1.000
_cell.angle_alpha   90.00
_cell.angle_beta   90.00
_cell.angle_gamma   90.00
#
_symmetry.space_group_name_H-M   'P 1'
#
loop_
_entity.id
_entity.type
_entity.pdbx_description
1 polymer ?
#
loop_
_entity_poly.entity_id
_entity_poly.type
_entity_poly.pdbx_seq_one_letter_code
_entity_poly.pdbx_strand_id
1 'polypeptide(L)'
;MSKIFVLAEHRRGELREITFEMLTKGKELAEKAGAELTAVLLGNNVGEYAKTLAEYAKKVLLVQDAKLENFNSEAYQKALSNLIQEHSPILILMGHTSFGVDLAPSLAVSM
;
A
#
# COMPACT_ATOMS: atom_id res chain seq x y z
N MET A 1 5.61 18.24 -0.33
CA MET A 1 6.59 17.18 -0.65
C MET A 1 5.89 16.10 -1.47
N SER A 2 6.59 15.56 -2.47
CA SER A 2 6.14 14.39 -3.23
C SER A 2 6.02 13.17 -2.33
N LYS A 3 5.22 12.19 -2.72
CA LYS A 3 4.94 10.99 -1.91
C LYS A 3 5.22 9.73 -2.74
N ILE A 4 5.79 8.71 -2.10
CA ILE A 4 5.88 7.36 -2.64
C ILE A 4 5.03 6.46 -1.78
N PHE A 5 4.12 5.71 -2.40
CA PHE A 5 3.25 4.76 -1.72
C PHE A 5 3.82 3.34 -1.82
N VAL A 6 3.69 2.59 -0.74
CA VAL A 6 3.88 1.14 -0.73
C VAL A 6 2.59 0.51 -0.23
N LEU A 7 1.97 -0.35 -1.04
CA LEU A 7 0.82 -1.14 -0.59
C LEU A 7 1.30 -2.29 0.29
N ALA A 8 0.89 -2.30 1.54
CA ALA A 8 1.14 -3.39 2.46
C ALA A 8 0.22 -4.58 2.14
N GLU A 9 0.81 -5.77 2.04
CA GLU A 9 0.10 -7.02 1.87
C GLU A 9 0.01 -7.74 3.23
N HIS A 10 -1.20 -8.15 3.60
CA HIS A 10 -1.47 -9.03 4.73
C HIS A 10 -2.39 -10.17 4.30
N ARG A 11 -2.24 -11.34 4.92
CA ARG A 11 -3.08 -12.51 4.66
C ARG A 11 -3.12 -13.40 5.90
N ARG A 12 -4.30 -13.94 6.23
CA ARG A 12 -4.49 -14.91 7.33
C ARG A 12 -3.95 -14.41 8.67
N GLY A 13 -4.15 -13.12 8.98
CA GLY A 13 -3.75 -12.57 10.27
C GLY A 13 -2.28 -12.16 10.37
N GLU A 14 -1.54 -12.07 9.26
CA GLU A 14 -0.13 -11.68 9.26
C GLU A 14 0.23 -10.75 8.10
N LEU A 15 1.15 -9.81 8.35
CA LEU A 15 1.85 -9.07 7.30
C LEU A 15 2.76 -10.00 6.51
N ARG A 16 2.80 -9.82 5.19
CA ARG A 16 3.65 -10.62 4.30
C ARG A 16 5.04 -10.00 4.19
N GLU A 17 6.07 -10.84 4.11
CA GLU A 17 7.48 -10.40 4.03
C GLU A 17 7.74 -9.41 2.89
N ILE A 18 7.10 -9.62 1.74
CA ILE A 18 7.17 -8.73 0.57
C ILE A 18 6.83 -7.27 0.92
N THR A 19 5.99 -7.04 1.92
CA THR A 19 5.68 -5.68 2.41
C THR A 19 6.93 -4.98 2.92
N PHE A 20 7.76 -5.67 3.72
CA PHE A 20 8.98 -5.11 4.28
C PHE A 20 10.06 -4.90 3.22
N GLU A 21 10.15 -5.80 2.24
CA GLU A 21 11.03 -5.64 1.08
C GLU A 21 10.65 -4.40 0.26
N MET A 22 9.35 -4.22 -0.02
CA MET A 22 8.85 -3.05 -0.75
C MET A 22 9.00 -1.75 0.03
N LEU A 23 8.80 -1.76 1.35
CA LEU A 23 9.05 -0.60 2.21
C LEU A 23 10.53 -0.22 2.23
N THR A 24 11.41 -1.20 2.32
CA THR A 24 12.87 -1.00 2.27
C THR A 24 13.27 -0.35 0.94
N LYS A 25 12.78 -0.89 -0.18
CA LYS A 25 13.07 -0.30 -1.49
C LYS A 25 12.42 1.06 -1.68
N GLY A 26 11.19 1.23 -1.22
CA GLY A 26 10.45 2.49 -1.25
C GLY A 26 11.16 3.60 -0.49
N LYS A 27 11.79 3.28 0.66
CA LYS A 27 12.59 4.23 1.43
C LYS A 27 13.80 4.71 0.64
N GLU A 28 14.57 3.80 0.05
CA GLU A 28 15.73 4.13 -0.79
C GLU A 28 15.33 5.05 -1.96
N LEU A 29 14.19 4.77 -2.61
CA LEU A 29 13.69 5.59 -3.72
C LEU A 29 13.18 6.95 -3.24
N ALA A 30 12.52 7.00 -2.09
CA ALA A 30 11.99 8.23 -1.51
C ALA A 30 13.12 9.19 -1.13
N GLU A 31 14.19 8.68 -0.51
CA GLU A 31 15.39 9.45 -0.17
C GLU A 31 16.05 10.05 -1.42
N LYS A 32 16.22 9.26 -2.49
CA LYS A 32 16.78 9.74 -3.76
C LYS A 32 15.90 10.78 -4.46
N ALA A 33 14.58 10.67 -4.32
CA ALA A 33 13.62 11.56 -4.96
C ALA A 33 13.26 12.79 -4.10
N GLY A 34 13.77 12.91 -2.88
CA GLY A 34 13.32 13.94 -1.92
C GLY A 34 11.83 13.84 -1.59
N ALA A 35 11.27 12.62 -1.62
CA ALA A 35 9.87 12.32 -1.37
C ALA A 35 9.67 11.69 0.01
N GLU A 36 8.43 11.67 0.48
CA GLU A 36 8.05 11.00 1.74
C GLU A 36 7.48 9.60 1.44
N LEU A 37 8.02 8.58 2.12
CA LEU A 37 7.47 7.22 2.06
C LEU A 37 6.21 7.11 2.92
N THR A 38 5.13 6.63 2.31
CA THR A 38 3.85 6.34 2.97
C THR A 38 3.47 4.88 2.76
N ALA A 39 3.22 4.15 3.84
CA ALA A 39 2.64 2.82 3.76
C ALA A 39 1.11 2.92 3.60
N VAL A 40 0.52 2.11 2.73
CA VAL A 40 -0.93 2.03 2.54
C VAL A 40 -1.38 0.66 3.02
N LEU A 41 -2.31 0.64 3.97
CA LEU A 41 -2.87 -0.57 4.56
C LEU A 41 -4.38 -0.61 4.31
N LEU A 42 -4.82 -1.60 3.54
CA LEU A 42 -6.22 -1.85 3.22
C LEU A 42 -6.63 -3.15 3.90
N GLY A 43 -7.69 -3.14 4.72
CA GLY A 43 -8.16 -4.36 5.37
C GLY A 43 -9.28 -4.13 6.38
N ASN A 44 -9.89 -5.19 6.88
CA ASN A 44 -10.83 -5.11 8.00
C ASN A 44 -10.12 -5.49 9.31
N ASN A 45 -10.33 -4.74 10.39
CA ASN A 45 -9.71 -4.99 11.70
C ASN A 45 -8.16 -5.15 11.69
N VAL A 46 -7.46 -4.42 10.82
CA VAL A 46 -6.00 -4.52 10.62
C VAL A 46 -5.19 -3.44 11.33
N GLY A 47 -5.79 -2.69 12.25
CA GLY A 47 -5.15 -1.53 12.90
C GLY A 47 -3.84 -1.85 13.62
N GLU A 48 -3.66 -3.06 14.14
CA GLU A 48 -2.40 -3.48 14.78
C GLU A 48 -1.22 -3.48 13.80
N TYR A 49 -1.43 -3.83 12.52
CA TYR A 49 -0.37 -3.81 11.51
C TYR A 49 0.10 -2.39 11.20
N ALA A 50 -0.76 -1.38 11.36
CA ALA A 50 -0.36 0.00 11.16
C ALA A 50 0.76 0.42 12.11
N LYS A 51 0.80 -0.12 13.34
CA LYS A 51 1.87 0.14 14.31
C LYS A 51 3.20 -0.40 13.80
N THR A 52 3.23 -1.64 13.30
CA THR A 52 4.43 -2.24 12.70
C THR A 52 4.88 -1.48 11.47
N LEU A 53 3.95 -1.08 10.58
CA LEU A 53 4.29 -0.33 9.36
C LEU A 53 4.87 1.07 9.66
N ALA A 54 4.46 1.70 10.76
CA ALA A 54 4.97 2.99 11.21
C ALA A 54 6.46 2.96 11.62
N GLU A 55 7.04 1.78 11.86
CA GLU A 55 8.48 1.62 12.09
C GLU A 55 9.29 1.79 10.78
N TYR A 56 8.64 1.58 9.62
CA TYR A 56 9.30 1.60 8.31
C TYR A 56 8.93 2.83 7.47
N ALA A 57 7.78 3.44 7.70
CA ALA A 57 7.28 4.60 6.97
C ALA A 57 6.82 5.70 7.92
N LYS A 58 7.10 6.96 7.58
CA LYS A 58 6.74 8.13 8.39
C LYS A 58 5.22 8.31 8.50
N LYS A 59 4.47 7.85 7.50
CA LYS A 59 3.00 7.89 7.47
C LYS A 59 2.45 6.53 7.08
N VAL A 60 1.34 6.15 7.73
CA VAL A 60 0.51 5.00 7.35
C VAL A 60 -0.89 5.51 7.02
N LEU A 61 -1.38 5.21 5.82
CA LEU A 61 -2.76 5.41 5.42
C LEU A 61 -3.51 4.10 5.64
N LEU A 62 -4.46 4.11 6.57
CA LEU A 62 -5.27 2.95 6.93
C LEU A 62 -6.69 3.15 6.40
N VAL A 63 -7.17 2.21 5.58
CA VAL A 63 -8.56 2.14 5.15
C VAL A 63 -9.17 0.87 5.72
N GLN A 64 -10.22 1.03 6.52
CA GLN A 64 -10.95 -0.07 7.13
C GLN A 64 -12.38 -0.17 6.61
N ASP A 65 -12.71 -1.31 6.03
CA ASP A 65 -14.05 -1.66 5.55
C ASP A 65 -14.20 -3.18 5.54
N ALA A 66 -15.39 -3.70 5.83
CA ALA A 66 -15.69 -5.12 5.79
C ALA A 66 -15.45 -5.73 4.39
N LYS A 67 -15.61 -4.94 3.32
CA LYS A 67 -15.31 -5.35 1.93
C LYS A 67 -13.83 -5.61 1.67
N LEU A 68 -12.95 -5.15 2.57
CA LEU A 68 -11.50 -5.34 2.49
C LEU A 68 -11.02 -6.46 3.43
N GLU A 69 -11.92 -7.20 4.09
CA GLU A 69 -11.54 -8.30 4.99
C GLU A 69 -10.72 -9.38 4.28
N ASN A 70 -11.15 -9.74 3.08
CA ASN A 70 -10.40 -10.61 2.17
C ASN A 70 -10.00 -9.81 0.94
N PHE A 71 -8.91 -10.21 0.30
CA PHE A 71 -8.49 -9.58 -0.94
C PHE A 71 -9.59 -9.71 -2.00
N ASN A 72 -9.95 -8.56 -2.56
CA ASN A 72 -10.83 -8.42 -3.70
C ASN A 72 -10.26 -7.29 -4.55
N SER A 73 -9.79 -7.62 -5.76
CA SER A 73 -9.07 -6.70 -6.62
C SER A 73 -9.87 -5.41 -6.89
N GLU A 74 -11.17 -5.51 -7.15
CA GLU A 74 -12.04 -4.35 -7.42
C GLU A 74 -12.20 -3.44 -6.19
N ALA A 75 -12.43 -4.01 -5.00
CA ALA A 75 -12.55 -3.25 -3.77
C ALA A 75 -11.22 -2.55 -3.40
N TYR A 76 -10.11 -3.25 -3.56
CA TYR A 76 -8.77 -2.71 -3.33
C TYR A 76 -8.44 -1.61 -4.33
N GLN A 77 -8.73 -1.82 -5.62
CA GLN A 77 -8.54 -0.83 -6.69
C GLN A 77 -9.33 0.43 -6.37
N LYS A 78 -10.61 0.32 -6.02
CA LYS A 78 -11.44 1.48 -5.68
C LYS A 78 -10.88 2.26 -4.48
N ALA A 79 -10.50 1.57 -3.41
CA ALA A 79 -9.91 2.20 -2.24
C ALA A 79 -8.58 2.90 -2.58
N LEU A 80 -7.71 2.22 -3.33
CA LEU A 80 -6.39 2.73 -3.69
C LEU A 80 -6.49 3.90 -4.68
N SER A 81 -7.35 3.84 -5.70
CA SER A 81 -7.62 4.93 -6.63
C SER A 81 -8.06 6.21 -5.92
N ASN A 82 -8.94 6.11 -4.91
CA ASN A 82 -9.34 7.27 -4.12
C ASN A 82 -8.15 7.90 -3.38
N LEU A 83 -7.30 7.08 -2.76
CA LEU A 83 -6.10 7.56 -2.07
C LEU A 83 -5.09 8.19 -3.03
N ILE A 84 -4.95 7.64 -4.24
CA ILE A 84 -4.08 8.20 -5.29
C ILE A 84 -4.59 9.56 -5.73
N GLN A 85 -5.89 9.69 -5.98
CA GLN A 85 -6.50 10.97 -6.36
C GLN A 85 -6.35 12.03 -5.26
N GLU A 86 -6.55 11.66 -4.00
CA GLU A 86 -6.45 12.57 -2.86
C GLU A 86 -5.01 13.03 -2.58
N HIS A 87 -4.04 12.12 -2.69
CA HIS A 87 -2.68 12.38 -2.23
C HIS A 87 -1.64 12.58 -3.34
N SER A 88 -1.98 12.25 -4.59
CA SER A 88 -1.15 12.37 -5.79
C SER A 88 0.29 11.88 -5.57
N PRO A 89 0.50 10.60 -5.21
CA PRO A 89 1.84 10.03 -5.11
C PRO A 89 2.52 10.01 -6.49
N ILE A 90 3.84 10.16 -6.52
CA ILE A 90 4.63 10.11 -7.76
C ILE A 90 5.02 8.68 -8.16
N LEU A 91 4.92 7.74 -7.22
CA LEU A 91 5.23 6.32 -7.42
C LEU A 91 4.43 5.49 -6.43
N ILE A 92 3.99 4.31 -6.89
CA ILE A 92 3.35 3.28 -6.07
C ILE A 92 4.13 1.99 -6.27
N LEU A 93 4.48 1.33 -5.18
CA LEU A 93 5.15 0.04 -5.16
C LEU A 93 4.21 -1.02 -4.58
N MET A 94 4.19 -2.18 -5.22
CA MET A 94 3.41 -3.34 -4.83
C MET A 94 4.24 -4.60 -5.03
N GLY A 95 4.05 -5.60 -4.18
CA GLY A 95 4.73 -6.89 -4.32
C GLY A 95 4.30 -7.64 -5.58
N HIS A 96 5.21 -8.37 -6.23
CA HIS A 96 4.88 -9.26 -7.35
C HIS A 96 4.30 -10.59 -6.84
N THR A 97 3.15 -10.53 -6.19
CA THR A 97 2.40 -11.68 -5.67
C THR A 97 1.13 -11.91 -6.49
N SER A 98 0.35 -12.94 -6.17
CA SER A 98 -0.97 -13.10 -6.80
C SER A 98 -1.88 -11.89 -6.60
N PHE A 99 -1.76 -11.15 -5.49
CA PHE A 99 -2.55 -9.93 -5.26
C PHE A 99 -2.03 -8.78 -6.11
N GLY A 100 -0.72 -8.55 -6.12
CA GLY A 100 -0.13 -7.46 -6.89
C GLY A 100 -0.27 -7.65 -8.40
N VAL A 101 -0.12 -8.87 -8.92
CA VAL A 101 -0.29 -9.16 -10.35
C VAL A 101 -1.75 -8.99 -10.80
N ASP A 102 -2.71 -9.25 -9.92
CA ASP A 102 -4.14 -9.05 -10.21
C ASP A 102 -4.55 -7.57 -10.11
N LEU A 103 -4.05 -6.86 -9.09
CA LEU A 103 -4.43 -5.46 -8.82
C LEU A 103 -3.67 -4.44 -9.68
N ALA A 104 -2.37 -4.61 -9.91
CA ALA A 104 -1.54 -3.57 -10.50
C ALA A 104 -1.93 -3.22 -11.95
N PRO A 105 -2.19 -4.18 -12.85
CA PRO A 105 -2.56 -3.88 -14.23
C PRO A 105 -3.91 -3.16 -14.33
N SER A 106 -4.91 -3.63 -13.58
CA SER A 106 -6.26 -3.03 -13.59
C SER A 106 -6.24 -1.61 -13.02
N LEU A 107 -5.52 -1.40 -11.91
CA LEU A 107 -5.30 -0.08 -11.34
C LEU A 107 -4.63 0.87 -12.33
N ALA A 108 -3.56 0.43 -12.99
CA ALA A 108 -2.80 1.25 -13.93
C ALA A 108 -3.63 1.73 -15.14
N VAL A 109 -4.58 0.91 -15.62
CA VAL A 109 -5.47 1.29 -16.73
C VAL A 109 -6.59 2.23 -16.27
N SER A 110 -6.99 2.17 -15.00
CA SER A 110 -8.10 2.97 -14.46
C SER A 110 -7.75 4.41 -14.07
N MET A 111 -6.47 4.78 -14.13
CA MET A 111 -5.93 6.06 -13.65
C MET A 111 -5.56 6.98 -14.82
#